data_AF-A0A934DX74-F1
#
_entry.id   AF-A0A934DX74-F1
#
_cell.length_a   1.000
_cell.length_b   1.000
_cell.length_c   1.000
_cell.angle_alpha   90.00
_cell.angle_beta   90.00
_cell.angle_gamma   90.00
#
_symmetry.space_group_name_H-M   'P 1'
#
loop_
_entity.id
_entity.type
_entity.pdbx_description
1 polymer ?
#
loop_
_entity_poly.entity_id
_entity_poly.type
_entity_poly.pdbx_seq_one_letter_code
_entity_poly.pdbx_strand_id
1 'polypeptide(L)'
;MRLPPAALAASITFLAGAPASASSSDADSWTGPDKALHFCASALIASVGYQATALASDDHRTRIALGAGLALTAGVAKELWDLTGRGDPSWKDMTWDLVGTATAVLLTWADDRLFLSHPAPERTTRAAPAPLLDSPFAFLVPRGW
;
A
#
# COMPACT_ATOMS: atom_id res chain seq x y z
N MET A 1 -8.77 -8.25 20.53
CA MET A 1 -7.81 -7.94 19.45
C MET A 1 -8.23 -8.77 18.24
N ARG A 2 -8.95 -8.17 17.28
CA ARG A 2 -9.50 -8.86 16.11
C ARG A 2 -8.88 -8.21 14.88
N LEU A 3 -8.06 -8.95 14.14
CA LEU A 3 -7.59 -8.51 12.83
C LEU A 3 -8.78 -8.59 11.85
N PRO A 4 -9.11 -7.53 11.09
CA PRO A 4 -10.05 -7.67 9.98
C PRO A 4 -9.38 -8.45 8.84
N PRO A 5 -10.07 -9.47 8.26
CA PRO A 5 -9.61 -10.18 7.08
C PRO A 5 -10.06 -9.43 5.82
N ALA A 6 -9.12 -8.81 5.10
CA ALA A 6 -9.29 -8.54 3.66
C ALA A 6 -7.92 -8.34 3.02
N ALA A 7 -7.54 -9.35 2.24
CA ALA A 7 -6.55 -9.31 1.16
C ALA A 7 -5.09 -8.96 1.50
N LEU A 8 -4.47 -9.86 2.25
CA LEU A 8 -3.13 -10.35 1.87
C LEU A 8 -3.20 -10.87 0.43
N ALA A 9 -2.94 -10.01 -0.56
CA ALA A 9 -2.69 -10.41 -1.94
C ALA A 9 -1.88 -9.34 -2.68
N ALA A 10 -0.57 -9.35 -2.48
CA ALA A 10 0.38 -8.97 -3.52
C ALA A 10 1.69 -9.71 -3.27
N SER A 11 1.63 -11.05 -3.34
CA SER A 11 2.84 -11.82 -3.59
C SER A 11 3.27 -11.57 -5.03
N ILE A 12 4.25 -10.68 -5.23
CA ILE A 12 5.25 -10.87 -6.27
C ILE A 12 6.61 -10.63 -5.62
N THR A 13 7.16 -11.71 -5.09
CA THR A 13 8.61 -11.85 -5.03
C THR A 13 9.10 -11.95 -6.46
N PHE A 14 9.84 -10.96 -6.94
CA PHE A 14 11.03 -11.25 -7.73
C PHE A 14 12.21 -10.46 -7.17
N LEU A 15 13.07 -11.22 -6.51
CA LEU A 15 14.40 -10.84 -6.09
C LEU A 15 15.32 -10.96 -7.31
N ALA A 16 15.97 -9.88 -7.73
CA ALA A 16 17.27 -9.96 -8.40
C ALA A 16 17.94 -8.59 -8.37
N GLY A 17 18.85 -8.43 -7.41
CA GLY A 17 19.94 -7.48 -7.59
C GLY A 17 20.85 -7.99 -8.69
N ALA A 18 21.11 -7.16 -9.69
CA ALA A 18 22.33 -7.17 -10.49
C ALA A 18 22.48 -5.76 -11.10
N PRO A 19 23.69 -5.19 -11.13
CA PRO A 19 23.90 -3.89 -11.73
C PRO A 19 23.69 -4.04 -13.24
N ALA A 20 22.68 -3.38 -13.79
CA ALA A 20 22.70 -3.08 -15.20
C ALA A 20 23.75 -1.99 -15.40
N SER A 21 25.02 -2.38 -15.50
CA SER A 21 26.03 -1.50 -16.09
C SER A 21 25.69 -1.39 -17.57
N ALA A 22 24.81 -0.45 -17.90
CA ALA A 22 24.70 0.03 -19.26
C ALA A 22 26.04 0.71 -19.61
N SER A 23 26.61 0.35 -20.74
CA SER A 23 27.74 1.06 -21.31
C SER A 23 27.26 2.42 -21.80
N SER A 24 27.96 3.48 -21.43
CA SER A 24 27.70 4.89 -21.74
C SER A 24 27.76 5.28 -23.23
N SER A 25 27.56 4.33 -24.16
CA SER A 25 27.74 4.53 -25.61
C SER A 25 26.53 4.22 -26.47
N ASP A 26 25.48 3.58 -25.95
CA ASP A 26 24.21 3.47 -26.68
C ASP A 26 23.27 4.60 -26.25
N ALA A 27 22.61 5.22 -27.23
CA ALA A 27 21.58 6.20 -26.96
C ALA A 27 20.49 5.57 -26.08
N ASP A 28 20.38 6.02 -24.83
CA ASP A 28 19.41 5.52 -23.87
C ASP A 28 18.00 5.45 -24.49
N SER A 29 17.43 4.24 -24.54
CA SER A 29 16.20 3.96 -25.27
C SER A 29 14.97 4.11 -24.38
N TRP A 30 13.90 4.69 -24.92
CA TRP A 30 12.62 4.84 -24.22
C TRP A 30 11.92 3.51 -23.89
N THR A 31 12.26 2.41 -24.57
CA THR A 31 11.55 1.13 -24.45
C THR A 31 12.49 -0.06 -24.20
N GLY A 32 13.64 0.20 -23.56
CA GLY A 32 14.61 -0.83 -23.20
C GLY A 32 14.15 -1.69 -22.01
N PRO A 33 14.76 -2.88 -21.80
CA PRO A 33 14.48 -3.73 -20.64
C PRO A 33 14.67 -3.00 -19.30
N ASP A 34 15.64 -2.11 -19.24
CA ASP A 34 15.91 -1.22 -18.11
C ASP A 34 14.69 -0.37 -17.71
N LYS A 35 13.94 0.14 -18.69
CA LYS A 35 12.73 0.94 -18.46
C LYS A 35 11.61 0.13 -17.83
N ALA A 36 11.50 -1.14 -18.22
CA ALA A 36 10.57 -2.08 -17.60
C ALA A 36 10.95 -2.37 -16.14
N LEU A 37 12.24 -2.37 -15.80
CA LEU A 37 12.69 -2.52 -14.40
C LEU A 37 12.29 -1.31 -13.56
N HIS A 38 12.53 -0.08 -14.03
CA HIS A 38 12.09 1.15 -13.35
C HIS A 38 10.57 1.18 -13.15
N PHE A 39 9.81 0.89 -14.20
CA PHE A 39 8.35 0.77 -14.11
C PHE A 39 7.90 -0.26 -13.06
N CYS A 40 8.43 -1.49 -13.12
CA CYS A 40 8.01 -2.56 -12.22
C CYS A 40 8.45 -2.30 -10.77
N ALA A 41 9.67 -1.81 -10.55
CA ALA A 41 10.19 -1.52 -9.23
C ALA A 41 9.38 -0.41 -8.55
N SER A 42 9.15 0.70 -9.25
CA SER A 42 8.34 1.81 -8.73
C SER A 42 6.88 1.41 -8.49
N ALA A 43 6.27 0.64 -9.40
CA ALA A 43 4.92 0.12 -9.21
C ALA A 43 4.82 -0.79 -7.98
N LEU A 44 5.81 -1.66 -7.77
CA LEU A 44 5.86 -2.53 -6.60
C LEU A 44 6.00 -1.74 -5.30
N ILE A 45 6.94 -0.80 -5.23
CA ILE A 45 7.16 0.04 -4.04
C ILE A 45 5.89 0.84 -3.73
N ALA A 46 5.27 1.44 -4.75
CA ALA A 46 4.05 2.22 -4.57
C ALA A 46 2.88 1.37 -4.05
N SER A 47 2.69 0.19 -4.64
CA SER A 47 1.64 -0.76 -4.21
C SER A 47 1.86 -1.21 -2.76
N VAL A 48 3.08 -1.62 -2.41
CA VAL A 48 3.41 -2.06 -1.05
C VAL A 48 3.25 -0.92 -0.05
N GLY A 49 3.75 0.28 -0.37
CA GLY A 49 3.62 1.45 0.51
C GLY A 49 2.17 1.86 0.73
N TYR A 50 1.36 1.82 -0.32
CA TYR A 50 -0.07 2.08 -0.24
C TYR A 50 -0.78 1.05 0.68
N GLN A 51 -0.58 -0.25 0.43
CA GLN A 51 -1.23 -1.31 1.21
C GLN A 51 -0.72 -1.37 2.66
N ALA A 52 0.57 -1.14 2.90
CA ALA A 52 1.14 -1.10 4.25
C ALA A 52 0.54 0.06 5.07
N THR A 53 0.26 1.20 4.43
CA THR A 53 -0.40 2.34 5.09
C THR A 53 -1.82 2.01 5.54
N ALA A 54 -2.50 1.07 4.87
CA ALA A 54 -3.83 0.61 5.27
C ALA A 54 -3.87 -0.03 6.66
N LEU A 55 -2.72 -0.49 7.17
CA LEU A 55 -2.60 -1.04 8.53
C LEU A 55 -2.72 0.03 9.62
N ALA A 56 -2.52 1.31 9.28
CA ALA A 56 -2.47 2.41 10.23
C ALA A 56 -3.44 3.56 9.91
N SER A 57 -3.97 3.63 8.69
CA SER A 57 -4.89 4.69 8.27
C SER A 57 -5.90 4.21 7.23
N ASP A 58 -7.16 4.60 7.43
CA ASP A 58 -8.25 4.45 6.45
C ASP A 58 -8.34 5.63 5.47
N ASP A 59 -7.56 6.71 5.70
CA ASP A 59 -7.53 7.83 4.77
C ASP A 59 -6.77 7.47 3.50
N HIS A 60 -7.53 7.38 2.42
CA HIS A 60 -7.03 7.09 1.09
C HIS A 60 -5.96 8.09 0.61
N ARG A 61 -6.09 9.38 0.96
CA ARG A 61 -5.09 10.39 0.56
C ARG A 61 -3.74 10.11 1.21
N THR A 62 -3.75 9.71 2.48
CA THR A 62 -2.54 9.27 3.20
C THR A 62 -1.92 8.02 2.56
N ARG A 63 -2.75 7.03 2.17
CA ARG A 63 -2.28 5.82 1.47
C ARG A 63 -1.61 6.14 0.12
N ILE A 64 -2.23 7.00 -0.70
CA ILE A 64 -1.62 7.49 -1.95
C ILE A 64 -0.30 8.20 -1.65
N ALA A 65 -0.32 9.16 -0.72
CA ALA A 65 0.84 10.00 -0.46
C ALA A 65 2.05 9.18 0.00
N LEU A 66 1.85 8.19 0.87
CA LEU A 66 2.93 7.32 1.32
C LEU A 66 3.38 6.33 0.23
N GLY A 67 2.45 5.68 -0.49
CA GLY A 67 2.80 4.78 -1.59
C GLY A 67 3.59 5.51 -2.68
N ALA A 68 3.04 6.59 -3.22
CA ALA A 68 3.69 7.38 -4.26
C ALA A 68 4.98 8.03 -3.76
N GLY A 69 4.98 8.58 -2.55
CA GLY A 69 6.14 9.24 -1.96
C GLY A 69 7.32 8.28 -1.80
N LEU A 70 7.07 7.06 -1.32
CA LEU A 70 8.12 6.04 -1.18
C LEU A 70 8.70 5.63 -2.53
N ALA A 71 7.85 5.39 -3.53
CA ALA A 71 8.32 4.97 -4.86
C ALA A 71 9.12 6.06 -5.57
N LEU A 72 8.61 7.30 -5.60
CA LEU A 72 9.31 8.42 -6.24
C LEU A 72 10.61 8.78 -5.50
N THR A 73 10.61 8.72 -4.16
CA THR A 73 11.84 8.94 -3.39
C THR A 73 12.89 7.88 -3.70
N ALA A 74 12.49 6.62 -3.88
CA ALA A 74 13.40 5.54 -4.27
C ALA A 74 13.99 5.76 -5.68
N GLY A 75 13.16 6.15 -6.66
CA GLY A 75 13.62 6.51 -8.01
C GLY A 75 14.60 7.68 -7.99
N VAL A 76 14.27 8.78 -7.30
CA VAL A 76 15.15 9.94 -7.15
C VAL A 76 16.47 9.55 -6.47
N ALA A 77 16.40 8.75 -5.41
CA ALA A 77 17.59 8.26 -4.72
C ALA A 77 18.47 7.39 -5.63
N LYS A 78 17.87 6.57 -6.51
CA LYS A 78 18.60 5.76 -7.48
C LYS A 78 19.34 6.62 -8.50
N GLU A 79 18.68 7.59 -9.12
CA GLU A 79 19.33 8.48 -10.08
C GLU A 79 20.44 9.33 -9.44
N LEU A 80 20.21 9.79 -8.20
CA LEU A 80 21.20 10.53 -7.44
C LEU A 80 22.40 9.66 -7.04
N TRP A 81 22.17 8.35 -6.83
CA TRP A 81 23.22 7.37 -6.61
C TRP A 81 24.04 7.13 -7.88
N ASP A 82 23.41 7.06 -9.05
CA ASP A 82 24.12 6.88 -10.32
C ASP A 82 25.04 8.06 -10.64
N LEU A 83 24.61 9.29 -10.32
CA LEU A 83 25.43 10.51 -10.41
C LEU A 83 26.76 10.44 -9.63
N THR A 84 26.88 9.50 -8.69
CA THR A 84 28.15 9.27 -7.95
C THR A 84 29.16 8.40 -8.72
N GLY A 85 28.90 8.10 -10.00
CA GLY A 85 29.73 7.24 -10.85
C GLY A 85 29.45 5.75 -10.68
N ARG A 86 28.25 5.39 -10.20
CA ARG A 86 27.83 4.00 -9.93
C ARG A 86 26.80 3.46 -10.93
N GLY A 87 26.43 4.28 -11.91
CA GLY A 87 25.50 3.98 -12.99
C GLY A 87 25.40 5.17 -13.94
N ASP A 88 24.49 5.10 -14.90
CA ASP A 88 24.20 6.18 -15.85
C ASP A 88 22.87 6.85 -15.48
N PRO A 89 22.89 8.08 -14.94
CA PRO A 89 21.66 8.77 -14.57
C PRO A 89 20.84 9.12 -15.81
N SER A 90 19.52 8.96 -15.70
CA SER A 90 18.63 8.99 -16.84
C SER A 90 17.26 9.56 -16.46
N TRP A 91 16.89 10.65 -17.14
CA TRP A 91 15.56 11.22 -17.00
C TRP A 91 14.46 10.32 -17.58
N LYS A 92 14.82 9.39 -18.48
CA LYS A 92 13.87 8.42 -19.03
C LYS A 92 13.49 7.40 -17.96
N ASP A 93 14.47 6.97 -17.14
CA ASP A 93 14.22 6.08 -16.00
C ASP A 93 13.33 6.73 -14.96
N MET A 94 13.61 7.99 -14.61
CA MET A 94 12.72 8.80 -13.77
C MET A 94 11.29 8.88 -14.32
N THR A 95 11.14 8.97 -15.64
CA THR A 95 9.81 8.98 -16.28
C THR A 95 9.10 7.64 -16.11
N TRP A 96 9.82 6.53 -16.26
CA TRP A 96 9.25 5.20 -16.05
C TRP A 96 8.95 4.91 -14.58
N ASP A 97 9.72 5.46 -13.64
CA ASP A 97 9.40 5.45 -12.22
C ASP A 97 8.10 6.19 -11.91
N LEU A 98 7.88 7.35 -12.55
CA LEU A 98 6.64 8.11 -12.43
C LEU A 98 5.45 7.33 -13.01
N VAL A 99 5.60 6.73 -14.19
CA VAL A 99 4.54 5.95 -14.85
C VAL A 99 4.19 4.70 -14.04
N GLY A 100 5.19 3.97 -13.54
CA GLY A 100 4.97 2.80 -12.68
C GLY A 100 4.28 3.16 -11.37
N THR A 101 4.75 4.22 -10.70
CA THR A 101 4.11 4.75 -9.49
C THR A 101 2.65 5.13 -9.74
N ALA A 102 2.38 5.92 -10.78
CA ALA A 102 1.02 6.36 -11.11
C ALA A 102 0.11 5.17 -11.44
N THR A 103 0.62 4.18 -12.18
CA THR A 103 -0.13 2.96 -12.52
C THR A 103 -0.50 2.19 -11.26
N ALA A 104 0.45 1.94 -10.36
CA ALA A 104 0.20 1.26 -9.10
C ALA A 104 -0.83 1.99 -8.24
N VAL A 105 -0.67 3.30 -8.05
CA VAL A 105 -1.61 4.13 -7.26
C VAL A 105 -3.02 4.06 -7.85
N LEU A 106 -3.17 4.14 -9.18
CA LEU A 106 -4.47 4.05 -9.82
C LEU A 106 -5.11 2.68 -9.63
N LEU A 107 -4.32 1.60 -9.75
CA LEU A 107 -4.80 0.24 -9.56
C LEU A 107 -5.21 -0.04 -8.10
N THR A 108 -4.38 0.32 -7.13
CA THR A 108 -4.70 0.11 -5.71
C THR A 108 -5.84 1.01 -5.23
N TRP A 109 -5.94 2.23 -5.74
CA TRP A 109 -7.10 3.07 -5.50
C TRP A 109 -8.39 2.49 -6.10
N ALA A 110 -8.31 2.02 -7.36
CA ALA A 110 -9.45 1.41 -8.02
C ALA A 110 -9.91 0.16 -7.26
N ASP A 111 -8.99 -0.64 -6.73
CA ASP A 111 -9.31 -1.80 -5.87
C ASP A 111 -10.14 -1.39 -4.65
N ASP A 112 -9.69 -0.37 -3.90
CA ASP A 112 -10.40 0.19 -2.75
C ASP A 112 -11.81 0.71 -3.11
N ARG A 113 -12.02 1.18 -4.35
CA ARG A 113 -13.31 1.73 -4.83
C ARG A 113 -14.24 0.69 -5.43
N LEU A 114 -13.70 -0.33 -6.07
CA LEU A 114 -14.45 -1.27 -6.88
C LEU A 114 -14.74 -2.58 -6.16
N PHE A 115 -13.87 -3.03 -5.25
CA PHE A 115 -13.92 -4.42 -4.80
C PHE A 115 -14.36 -4.66 -3.35
N LEU A 116 -14.09 -3.82 -2.33
CA LEU A 116 -14.54 -4.13 -0.95
C LEU A 116 -14.82 -2.90 -0.04
N SER A 117 -15.79 -2.07 -0.41
CA SER A 117 -16.61 -1.41 0.63
C SER A 117 -17.77 -2.35 0.99
N HIS A 118 -17.50 -3.40 1.77
CA HIS A 118 -18.62 -4.01 2.49
C HIS A 118 -19.14 -2.95 3.47
N PRO A 119 -20.43 -2.54 3.41
CA PRO A 119 -21.00 -1.83 4.53
C PRO A 119 -20.72 -2.69 5.76
N ALA A 120 -20.15 -2.08 6.81
CA ALA A 120 -19.99 -2.76 8.09
C ALA A 120 -21.27 -3.54 8.35
N PRO A 121 -21.21 -4.85 8.71
CA PRO A 121 -22.41 -5.59 9.01
C PRO A 121 -23.18 -4.69 9.96
N GLU A 122 -24.38 -4.30 9.54
CA GLU A 122 -25.30 -3.50 10.34
C GLU A 122 -25.11 -4.03 11.74
N ARG A 123 -24.63 -3.18 12.66
CA ARG A 123 -24.61 -3.55 14.06
C ARG A 123 -26.09 -3.77 14.31
N THR A 124 -26.55 -5.01 14.16
CA THR A 124 -27.89 -5.43 14.53
C THR A 124 -27.95 -4.88 15.91
N THR A 125 -28.76 -3.82 16.06
CA THR A 125 -29.03 -3.21 17.34
C THR A 125 -29.38 -4.41 18.16
N ARG A 126 -28.44 -4.86 19.00
CA ARG A 126 -28.64 -6.02 19.85
C ARG A 126 -29.89 -5.61 20.56
N ALA A 127 -31.02 -6.22 20.19
CA ALA A 127 -32.29 -5.95 20.82
C ALA A 127 -31.93 -5.98 22.29
N ALA A 128 -32.06 -4.81 22.94
CA ALA A 128 -31.69 -4.69 24.34
C ALA A 128 -32.34 -5.90 25.02
N PRO A 129 -31.59 -6.71 25.80
CA PRO A 129 -32.21 -7.86 26.44
C PRO A 129 -33.46 -7.32 27.14
N ALA A 130 -34.62 -7.87 26.77
CA ALA A 130 -35.88 -7.52 27.41
C ALA A 130 -35.64 -7.50 28.92
N PRO A 131 -36.11 -6.48 29.66
CA PRO A 131 -35.86 -6.42 31.08
C PRO A 131 -36.32 -7.75 31.70
N LEU A 132 -35.38 -8.47 32.30
CA LEU A 132 -35.61 -9.68 33.09
C LEU A 132 -36.45 -9.27 34.30
N LEU A 133 -37.77 -9.15 34.09
CA LEU A 133 -38.75 -8.83 35.13
C LEU A 133 -39.36 -10.08 35.78
N ASP A 134 -38.84 -11.27 35.50
CA ASP A 134 -39.40 -12.54 36.01
C ASP A 134 -38.38 -13.41 36.77
N SER A 135 -37.39 -12.81 37.45
CA SER A 135 -36.51 -13.54 38.37
C SER A 135 -36.98 -13.37 39.83
N PRO A 136 -37.57 -14.39 40.49
CA PRO A 136 -38.04 -14.31 41.88
C PRO A 136 -36.92 -14.24 42.94
N PHE A 137 -35.66 -14.04 42.54
CA PHE A 137 -34.49 -14.05 43.42
C PHE A 137 -33.78 -12.69 43.57
N ALA A 138 -34.40 -11.58 43.15
CA ALA A 138 -33.83 -10.24 43.26
C ALA A 138 -33.95 -9.59 44.66
N PHE A 139 -33.85 -10.39 45.73
CA PHE A 139 -33.78 -9.89 47.11
C PHE A 139 -32.70 -10.65 47.89
N LEU A 140 -31.46 -10.15 47.87
CA LEU A 140 -30.61 -10.00 49.06
C LEU A 140 -29.26 -9.38 48.66
N VAL A 141 -29.13 -8.06 48.73
CA VAL A 141 -27.82 -7.44 48.95
C VAL A 141 -27.98 -6.52 50.16
N PRO A 142 -27.43 -6.90 51.33
CA PRO A 142 -27.43 -6.04 52.50
C PRO A 142 -26.55 -4.82 52.22
N ARG A 143 -27.09 -3.61 52.41
CA ARG A 143 -26.28 -2.40 52.51
C ARG A 143 -25.72 -2.32 53.93
N GLY A 144 -24.43 -2.59 54.07
CA GLY A 144 -23.67 -2.28 55.27
C GLY A 144 -23.21 -0.83 55.25
N TRP A 145 -23.62 -0.10 56.29
CA TRP A 145 -23.09 1.12 56.93
C TRP A 145 -22.25 2.10 56.09
#